data_AF-A0A142YHY1-F1
#
_entry.id   AF-A0A142YHY1-F1
#
_cell.length_a   1.000
_cell.length_b   1.000
_cell.length_c   1.000
_cell.angle_alpha   90.00
_cell.angle_beta   90.00
_cell.angle_gamma   90.00
#
_symmetry.space_group_name_H-M   'P 1'
#
loop_
_entity.id
_entity.type
_entity.pdbx_description
1 polymer ?
#
loop_
_entity_poly.entity_id
_entity_poly.type
_entity_poly.pdbx_seq_one_letter_code
_entity_poly.pdbx_strand_id
1 'polypeptide(L)' 'MNDARSQSPTIVLRISDGSRLVRQAFADFGQASRSAEAYAREGFMVDMVSATGTFLMDFEPLRRGLAV' A
#
# COMPACT_ATOMS: atom_id res chain seq x y z
N MET A 1 -25.89 -7.74 -16.13
CA MET A 1 -24.68 -7.98 -16.94
C MET A 1 -23.51 -7.34 -16.20
N ASN A 2 -22.61 -8.17 -15.66
CA ASN A 2 -21.23 -7.89 -15.24
C ASN A 2 -20.94 -6.60 -14.46
N ASP A 3 -21.20 -6.61 -13.15
CA ASP A 3 -20.41 -5.86 -12.18
C ASP A 3 -19.07 -6.58 -11.94
N ALA A 4 -18.22 -6.61 -12.97
CA ALA A 4 -16.82 -6.99 -12.79
C ALA A 4 -16.09 -5.83 -12.10
N ARG A 5 -16.40 -5.60 -10.81
CA ARG A 5 -15.57 -4.77 -9.94
C ARG A 5 -14.16 -5.35 -9.98
N SER A 6 -13.26 -4.54 -10.55
CA SER A 6 -11.84 -4.82 -10.79
C SER A 6 -11.26 -5.83 -9.78
N GLN A 7 -11.05 -7.06 -10.22
CA GLN A 7 -10.46 -8.15 -9.42
C GLN A 7 -8.93 -8.05 -9.33
N SER A 8 -8.34 -6.94 -9.78
CA SER A 8 -6.89 -6.77 -9.77
C SER A 8 -6.42 -6.34 -8.38
N PRO A 9 -5.41 -7.03 -7.80
CA PRO A 9 -4.82 -6.63 -6.53
C PRO A 9 -4.29 -5.19 -6.65
N THR A 10 -4.87 -4.27 -5.87
CA THR A 10 -4.37 -2.91 -5.70
C THR A 10 -3.43 -2.80 -4.48
N ILE A 11 -2.22 -2.36 -4.70
CA ILE A 11 -1.25 -2.02 -3.66
C ILE A 11 -1.30 -0.51 -3.47
N VAL A 12 -1.52 -0.04 -2.25
CA VAL A 12 -1.63 1.38 -1.94
C VAL A 12 -0.42 1.79 -1.12
N LEU A 13 0.36 2.75 -1.60
CA LEU A 13 1.35 3.42 -0.77
C LEU A 13 0.69 4.57 -0.04
N ARG A 14 1.01 4.72 1.24
CA ARG A 14 0.71 5.90 2.04
C ARG A 14 2.03 6.66 2.22
N ILE A 15 2.10 7.84 1.64
CA ILE A 15 3.31 8.66 1.55
C ILE A 15 3.07 9.92 2.38
N SER A 16 4.02 10.30 3.23
CA SER A 16 3.92 11.46 4.11
C SER A 16 5.24 12.21 4.19
N ASP A 17 5.18 13.55 4.18
CA ASP A 17 6.32 14.42 4.49
C ASP A 17 6.32 14.93 5.94
N GLY A 18 5.40 14.43 6.77
CA GLY A 18 5.17 14.90 8.14
C GLY A 18 4.15 16.04 8.27
N SER A 19 3.82 16.71 7.16
CA SER A 19 2.81 17.78 7.10
C SER A 19 1.59 17.39 6.27
N ARG A 20 1.79 16.58 5.25
CA ARG A 20 0.80 16.17 4.25
C ARG A 20 0.90 14.68 4.03
N LEU A 21 -0.26 14.08 3.73
CA LEU A 21 -0.40 12.66 3.49
C LEU A 21 -1.05 12.42 2.13
N VAL A 22 -0.40 11.59 1.32
CA VAL A 22 -0.84 11.20 -0.02
C VAL A 22 -1.01 9.68 -0.05
N ARG A 23 -2.00 9.20 -0.81
CA ARG A 23 -2.20 7.78 -1.06
C ARG A 23 -2.13 7.52 -2.56
N GLN A 24 -1.32 6.55 -2.96
CA GLN A 24 -1.15 6.21 -4.37
C GLN A 24 -1.35 4.72 -4.58
N ALA A 25 -2.19 4.36 -5.54
CA ALA A 25 -2.54 2.99 -5.87
C ALA A 25 -1.71 2.48 -7.06
N PHE A 26 -1.31 1.21 -6.98
CA PHE A 26 -0.52 0.50 -7.96
C PHE A 26 -1.17 -0.87 -8.22
N ALA A 27 -1.13 -1.34 -9.46
CA ALA A 27 -1.58 -2.69 -9.81
C ALA A 27 -0.45 -3.74 -9.76
N ASP A 28 0.81 -3.28 -9.64
CA ASP A 28 2.01 -4.12 -9.63
C ASP A 28 2.88 -3.85 -8.40
N PHE A 29 3.33 -4.92 -7.74
CA PHE A 29 4.17 -4.83 -6.55
C PHE A 29 5.57 -4.29 -6.87
N GLY A 30 6.12 -4.63 -8.03
CA GLY A 30 7.43 -4.12 -8.46
C GLY A 30 7.42 -2.60 -8.65
N GLN A 31 6.37 -2.07 -9.29
CA GLN A 31 6.15 -0.64 -9.43
C GLN A 31 5.93 0.04 -8.07
N ALA A 32 5.08 -0.52 -7.22
CA ALA A 32 4.86 0.03 -5.87
C ALA A 32 6.17 0.09 -5.05
N SER A 33 6.97 -0.99 -5.07
CA SER A 33 8.24 -1.04 -4.34
C SER A 33 9.25 -0.02 -4.84
N ARG A 34 9.43 0.11 -6.16
CA ARG A 34 10.34 1.11 -6.73
C ARG A 34 9.88 2.54 -6.44
N SER A 35 8.58 2.80 -6.50
CA SER A 35 8.04 4.10 -6.12
C SER A 35 8.23 4.39 -4.64
N ALA A 36 8.01 3.40 -3.76
CA ALA A 36 8.26 3.54 -2.33
C ALA A 36 9.72 3.89 -2.02
N GLU A 37 10.67 3.18 -2.65
CA GLU A 37 12.09 3.48 -2.51
C GLU A 37 12.45 4.89 -3.02
N ALA A 38 11.86 5.32 -4.14
CA ALA A 38 12.09 6.66 -4.67
C ALA A 38 11.59 7.73 -3.68
N TYR A 39 10.38 7.60 -3.14
CA TYR A 39 9.85 8.53 -2.13
C TYR A 39 10.68 8.51 -0.83
N ALA A 40 11.13 7.34 -0.38
CA ALA A 40 11.97 7.24 0.81
C ALA A 40 13.32 7.95 0.62
N ARG A 41 13.92 7.88 -0.57
CA ARG A 41 15.17 8.61 -0.91
C ARG A 41 14.99 10.12 -0.86
N GLU A 42 13.80 10.61 -1.17
CA GLU A 42 13.44 12.03 -1.06
C GLU A 42 13.04 12.44 0.37
N GLY A 43 13.15 11.54 1.35
CA GLY A 43 12.88 11.81 2.77
C GLY A 43 11.42 11.68 3.19
N PHE A 44 10.54 11.19 2.31
CA PHE A 44 9.16 10.90 2.69
C PHE A 44 9.09 9.61 3.52
N MET A 45 8.21 9.62 4.52
CA MET A 45 7.78 8.39 5.19
C MET A 45 6.82 7.65 4.27
N VAL A 46 7.11 6.38 4.01
CA VAL A 46 6.29 5.53 3.13
C VAL A 46 5.85 4.28 3.88
N ASP A 47 4.54 4.10 3.99
CA ASP A 47 3.93 2.84 4.45
C ASP A 47 3.27 2.14 3.26
N MET A 48 3.61 0.89 3.03
CA MET A 48 2.91 0.06 2.04
C MET A 48 1.66 -0.55 2.68
N VAL A 49 0.50 -0.28 2.08
CA VAL A 49 -0.81 -0.78 2.47
C VAL A 49 -1.33 -1.63 1.31
N SER A 50 -1.29 -2.94 1.40
CA SER A 50 -1.99 -3.80 0.45
C SER A 50 -3.50 -3.63 0.64
N ALA A 51 -4.22 -3.31 -0.43
CA ALA A 51 -5.67 -3.13 -0.41
C ALA A 51 -6.28 -3.92 -1.56
N THR A 52 -6.56 -5.20 -1.36
CA THR A 52 -6.98 -6.07 -2.48
C THR A 52 -8.31 -6.77 -2.22
N GLY A 53 -9.27 -6.58 -3.13
CA GLY A 53 -10.46 -7.42 -3.22
C GLY A 53 -10.07 -8.90 -3.33
N THR A 54 -10.87 -9.78 -2.72
CA THR A 54 -10.72 -11.24 -2.49
C THR A 54 -9.40 -11.71 -1.85
N PHE A 55 -8.24 -11.10 -2.15
CA PHE A 55 -6.93 -11.51 -1.66
C PHE A 55 -6.63 -11.04 -0.21
N LEU A 56 -7.47 -10.17 0.37
CA LEU A 56 -7.42 -9.80 1.79
C LEU A 56 -8.17 -10.78 2.72
N MET A 57 -8.81 -11.85 2.22
CA MET A 57 -9.45 -12.83 3.11
C MET A 57 -8.44 -13.69 3.90
N ASP A 58 -7.18 -13.77 3.45
CA ASP A 58 -6.15 -14.61 4.09
C ASP A 58 -4.93 -13.83 4.64
N PHE A 59 -4.91 -12.49 4.52
CA PHE A 59 -3.79 -11.69 5.02
C PHE A 59 -4.07 -11.23 6.46
N GLU A 60 -3.68 -12.05 7.44
CA GLU A 60 -3.67 -11.66 8.84
C GLU A 60 -2.53 -10.65 9.07
N PRO A 61 -2.82 -9.38 9.41
CA PRO A 61 -1.76 -8.46 9.77
C PRO A 61 -1.18 -8.91 11.09
N LEU A 62 0.05 -9.42 11.08
CA LEU A 62 0.80 -9.72 12.29
C LEU A 62 0.99 -8.41 13.06
N ARG A 63 0.06 -8.10 13.97
CA ARG A 63 0.23 -7.05 14.98
C ARG A 63 1.34 -7.50 15.91
N ARG A 64 2.59 -7.24 15.54
CA ARG A 64 3.69 -7.30 16.49
C ARG A 64 3.55 -6.07 17.38
N GLY A 65 3.04 -6.32 18.60
CA GLY A 65 2.83 -5.30 19.60
C GLY A 65 4.11 -4.52 19.85
N LEU A 66 4.02 -3.20 19.73
CA LEU A 66 4.82 -2.29 20.53
C LEU A 66 4.39 -2.52 21.98
N ALA A 67 5.11 -3.39 22.69
CA ALA A 67 5.12 -3.34 24.15
C ALA A 67 6.02 -2.16 24.54
N VAL A 68 5.46 -1.29 25.36
CA VAL A 68 6.04 -0.07 25.95
C VAL A 68 7.25 -0.41 26.81
#